data_AF-A0A7S2MY24-F1
#
_entry.id   AF-A0A7S2MY24-F1
#
_cell.length_a   1.000
_cell.length_b   1.000
_cell.length_c   1.000
_cell.angle_alpha   90.00
_cell.angle_beta   90.00
_cell.angle_gamma   90.00
#
_symmetry.space_group_name_H-M   'P 1'
#
loop_
_entity.id
_entity.type
_entity.pdbx_description
1 polymer ?
#
loop_
_entity_poly.entity_id
_entity_poly.type
_entity_poly.pdbx_seq_one_letter_code
_entity_poly.pdbx_strand_id
1 'polypeptide(L)'
;DMIEQYGHQFGKKHVVTVLYQLGLCRQYERRAMHQSLTSALVDRLVRCATREISAEEATKVLWALGILEEVRDTANAHKLAIDLGEEAAKRYHEFSPAQMASFVSSLSRLVRAPDEDELVAKITTNFSDYALGGGLPRFPPEEIRTWTSFLTEVTSPSPNQAQAQAAPYPSPYGKGGGPPMGGPAYGGSP
;
A
#
# COMPACT_ATOMS: atom_id res chain seq x y z
N ASP A 1 8.27 23.80 -11.39
CA ASP A 1 9.01 24.97 -10.83
C ASP A 1 9.74 24.73 -9.51
N MET A 2 9.11 24.76 -8.33
CA MET A 2 9.88 24.74 -7.05
C MET A 2 10.67 23.43 -6.81
N ILE A 3 10.15 22.28 -7.23
CA ILE A 3 10.85 20.98 -7.11
C ILE A 3 11.85 20.76 -8.25
N GLU A 4 11.70 21.40 -9.40
CA GLU A 4 12.74 21.38 -10.44
C GLU A 4 13.90 22.30 -10.06
N GLN A 5 13.62 23.45 -9.44
CA GLN A 5 14.63 24.39 -8.96
C GLN A 5 15.35 23.92 -7.68
N TYR A 6 14.62 23.36 -6.70
CA TYR A 6 15.17 22.96 -5.39
C TYR A 6 15.19 21.43 -5.18
N GLY A 7 14.86 20.65 -6.20
CA GLY A 7 14.81 19.17 -6.20
C GLY A 7 16.04 18.50 -5.64
N HIS A 8 17.20 19.09 -5.92
CA HIS A 8 18.50 18.60 -5.49
C HIS A 8 18.70 18.66 -3.96
N GLN A 9 17.93 19.49 -3.24
CA GLN A 9 18.00 19.63 -1.78
C GLN A 9 17.09 18.65 -1.04
N PHE A 10 16.14 18.02 -1.74
CA PHE A 10 15.27 17.02 -1.13
C PHE A 10 16.03 15.71 -0.93
N GLY A 11 16.45 15.47 0.31
CA GLY A 11 16.91 14.14 0.74
C GLY A 11 15.82 13.08 0.58
N LYS A 12 16.23 11.80 0.51
CA LYS A 12 15.37 10.61 0.35
C LYS A 12 14.10 10.67 1.21
N LYS A 13 14.23 10.98 2.51
CA LYS A 13 13.10 11.06 3.44
C LYS A 13 12.01 12.02 2.96
N HIS A 14 12.39 13.20 2.47
CA HIS A 14 11.43 14.15 1.94
C HIS A 14 10.71 13.62 0.70
N VAL A 15 11.44 12.96 -0.20
CA VAL A 15 10.86 12.37 -1.42
C VAL A 15 9.83 11.30 -1.05
N VAL A 16 10.17 10.39 -0.12
CA VAL A 16 9.24 9.36 0.39
C VAL A 16 8.02 10.01 1.04
N THR A 17 8.21 11.02 1.89
CA THR A 17 7.11 11.72 2.55
C THR A 17 6.19 12.40 1.53
N VAL A 18 6.73 13.14 0.56
CA VAL A 18 5.91 13.82 -0.45
C VAL A 18 5.14 12.80 -1.29
N LEU A 19 5.78 11.72 -1.74
CA LEU A 19 5.12 10.68 -2.52
C LEU A 19 3.97 10.02 -1.72
N TYR A 20 4.20 9.74 -0.43
CA TYR A 20 3.18 9.18 0.45
C TYR A 20 2.01 10.14 0.67
N GLN A 21 2.27 11.44 0.88
CA GLN A 21 1.23 12.46 1.03
C GLN A 21 0.41 12.63 -0.25
N LEU A 22 1.06 12.58 -1.42
CA LEU A 22 0.35 12.58 -2.70
C LEU A 22 -0.59 11.38 -2.82
N GLY A 23 -0.13 10.19 -2.43
CA GLY A 23 -0.96 8.98 -2.37
C GLY A 23 -2.19 9.15 -1.46
N LEU A 24 -2.00 9.72 -0.27
CA LEU A 24 -3.10 10.03 0.66
C LEU A 24 -4.11 11.01 0.03
N CYS A 25 -3.63 12.11 -0.54
CA CYS A 25 -4.49 13.08 -1.22
C CYS A 25 -5.27 12.43 -2.37
N ARG A 26 -4.64 11.56 -3.16
CA ARG A 26 -5.30 10.83 -4.25
C ARG A 26 -6.40 9.90 -3.73
N GLN A 27 -6.15 9.18 -2.65
CA GLN A 27 -7.11 8.25 -2.06
C GLN A 27 -8.36 8.97 -1.52
N TYR A 28 -8.19 10.09 -0.82
CA TYR A 28 -9.29 10.77 -0.14
C TYR A 28 -9.99 11.84 -0.99
N GLU A 29 -9.24 12.60 -1.80
CA GLU A 29 -9.80 13.72 -2.56
C GLU A 29 -10.13 13.38 -4.01
N ARG A 30 -9.65 12.24 -4.54
CA ARG A 30 -9.74 11.84 -5.96
C ARG A 30 -9.27 12.91 -6.96
N ARG A 31 -8.54 13.93 -6.50
CA ARG A 31 -8.00 14.98 -7.37
C ARG A 31 -6.78 14.45 -8.12
N ALA A 32 -6.68 14.78 -9.40
CA ALA A 32 -5.47 14.52 -10.17
C ALA A 32 -4.42 15.56 -9.79
N MET A 33 -3.30 15.10 -9.27
CA MET A 33 -2.12 15.93 -8.98
C MET A 33 -1.23 16.01 -10.24
N HIS A 34 -0.28 16.94 -10.22
CA HIS A 34 0.63 17.18 -11.34
C HIS A 34 1.48 15.95 -11.67
N GLN A 35 1.17 15.27 -12.79
CA GLN A 35 1.88 14.07 -13.25
C GLN A 35 3.40 14.25 -13.38
N SER A 36 3.85 15.46 -13.75
CA SER A 36 5.27 15.80 -13.84
C SER A 36 5.99 15.71 -12.49
N LEU A 37 5.32 16.11 -11.40
CA LEU A 37 5.87 16.04 -10.06
C LEU A 37 6.00 14.58 -9.59
N THR A 38 4.92 13.79 -9.71
CA THR A 38 4.95 12.39 -9.27
C THR A 38 6.05 11.62 -9.99
N SER A 39 6.18 11.81 -11.31
CA SER A 39 7.23 11.18 -12.12
C SER A 39 8.64 11.58 -11.66
N ALA A 40 8.89 12.88 -11.42
CA ALA A 40 10.19 13.36 -10.95
C ALA A 40 10.58 12.80 -9.58
N LEU A 41 9.61 12.59 -8.67
CA LEU A 41 9.85 11.97 -7.37
C LEU A 41 10.24 10.49 -7.50
N VAL A 42 9.56 9.75 -8.38
CA VAL A 42 9.89 8.35 -8.68
C VAL A 42 11.28 8.24 -9.30
N ASP A 43 11.59 9.07 -10.30
CA ASP A 43 12.91 9.11 -10.93
C ASP A 43 14.03 9.39 -9.93
N ARG A 44 13.74 10.22 -8.92
CA ARG A 44 14.68 10.50 -7.84
C ARG A 44 14.90 9.27 -6.95
N LEU A 45 13.84 8.54 -6.61
CA LEU A 45 13.93 7.32 -5.80
C LEU A 45 14.64 6.18 -6.53
N VAL A 46 14.45 6.03 -7.83
CA VAL A 46 15.18 5.04 -8.65
C VAL A 46 16.70 5.26 -8.61
N ARG A 47 17.15 6.49 -8.36
CA ARG A 47 18.58 6.82 -8.21
C ARG A 47 19.10 6.58 -6.79
N CYS A 48 18.22 6.37 -5.81
CA CYS A 48 18.62 5.99 -4.46
C CYS A 48 18.95 4.49 -4.43
N ALA A 49 19.97 4.10 -3.67
CA ALA A 49 20.22 2.68 -3.46
C ALA A 49 19.06 2.09 -2.64
N THR A 50 18.36 1.08 -3.16
CA THR A 50 17.18 0.49 -2.50
C THR A 50 17.49 -0.10 -1.12
N ARG A 51 18.73 -0.56 -0.90
CA ARG A 51 19.24 -0.96 0.41
C ARG A 51 19.20 0.14 1.48
N GLU A 52 19.22 1.41 1.07
CA GLU A 52 19.15 2.55 1.98
C GLU A 52 17.71 2.92 2.34
N ILE A 53 16.71 2.36 1.64
CA ILE A 53 15.29 2.53 1.92
C ILE A 53 14.90 1.54 3.02
N SER A 54 14.37 2.05 4.13
CA SER A 54 13.92 1.21 5.25
C SER A 54 12.64 0.46 4.91
N ALA A 55 12.31 -0.60 5.66
CA ALA A 55 11.04 -1.33 5.50
C ALA A 55 9.80 -0.41 5.53
N GLU A 56 9.78 0.56 6.45
CA GLU A 56 8.68 1.53 6.55
C GLU A 56 8.60 2.44 5.32
N GLU A 57 9.74 2.97 4.85
CA GLU A 57 9.80 3.82 3.66
C GLU A 57 9.39 3.03 2.41
N ALA A 58 9.88 1.80 2.25
CA ALA A 58 9.57 0.93 1.14
C ALA A 58 8.07 0.60 1.07
N THR A 59 7.45 0.32 2.22
CA THR A 59 6.00 0.08 2.33
C THR A 59 5.21 1.31 1.88
N LYS A 60 5.59 2.52 2.33
CA LYS A 60 4.93 3.77 1.93
C LYS A 60 5.09 4.07 0.44
N VAL A 61 6.28 3.84 -0.12
CA VAL A 61 6.57 4.05 -1.54
C VAL A 61 5.73 3.12 -2.40
N LEU A 62 5.77 1.80 -2.15
CA LEU A 62 4.98 0.82 -2.90
C LEU A 62 3.49 1.08 -2.80
N TRP A 63 3.01 1.42 -1.61
CA TRP A 63 1.62 1.81 -1.41
C TRP A 63 1.23 3.03 -2.26
N ALA A 64 2.06 4.08 -2.26
CA ALA A 64 1.80 5.27 -3.06
C ALA A 64 1.80 4.96 -4.56
N LEU A 65 2.78 4.19 -5.05
CA LEU A 65 2.83 3.75 -6.44
C LEU A 65 1.59 2.94 -6.85
N GLY A 66 1.06 2.12 -5.95
CA GLY A 66 -0.16 1.33 -6.20
C GLY A 66 -1.45 2.17 -6.26
N ILE A 67 -1.42 3.43 -5.82
CA ILE A 67 -2.58 4.35 -5.80
C ILE A 67 -2.45 5.45 -6.86
N LEU A 68 -1.23 5.93 -7.10
CA LEU A 68 -0.95 7.02 -8.03
C LEU A 68 -0.97 6.49 -9.47
N GLU A 69 -2.18 6.46 -10.04
CA GLU A 69 -2.46 6.00 -11.40
C GLU A 69 -1.54 6.62 -12.45
N GLU A 70 -1.12 7.88 -12.25
CA GLU A 70 -0.27 8.60 -13.20
C GLU A 70 1.16 8.03 -13.35
N VAL A 71 1.63 7.24 -12.38
CA VAL A 71 2.95 6.58 -12.42
C VAL A 71 2.89 5.06 -12.45
N ARG A 72 1.70 4.47 -12.24
CA ARG A 72 1.52 3.02 -12.11
C ARG A 72 2.05 2.22 -13.30
N ASP A 73 1.89 2.75 -14.52
CA ASP A 73 2.31 2.09 -15.77
C ASP A 73 3.70 2.57 -16.26
N THR A 74 4.45 3.32 -15.44
CA THR A 74 5.77 3.81 -15.84
C THR A 74 6.86 2.77 -15.58
N ALA A 75 7.80 2.66 -16.52
CA ALA A 75 8.94 1.73 -16.39
C ALA A 75 9.78 1.98 -15.13
N ASN A 76 9.89 3.24 -14.69
CA ASN A 76 10.65 3.60 -13.49
C ASN A 76 9.93 3.19 -12.20
N ALA A 77 8.60 3.36 -12.12
CA ALA A 77 7.83 2.88 -10.98
C ALA A 77 7.86 1.35 -10.89
N HIS A 78 7.73 0.68 -12.05
CA HIS A 78 7.84 -0.77 -12.14
C HIS A 78 9.21 -1.27 -11.67
N LYS A 79 10.29 -0.73 -12.24
CA LYS A 79 11.66 -1.06 -11.83
C LYS A 79 11.87 -0.85 -10.32
N LEU A 80 11.43 0.29 -9.79
CA LEU A 80 11.54 0.57 -8.36
C LEU A 80 10.77 -0.45 -7.52
N ALA A 81 9.59 -0.88 -7.95
CA ALA A 81 8.79 -1.89 -7.26
C ALA A 81 9.52 -3.24 -7.21
N ILE A 82 10.12 -3.68 -8.33
CA ILE A 82 10.92 -4.91 -8.39
C ILE A 82 12.16 -4.79 -7.49
N ASP A 83 12.94 -3.71 -7.62
CA ASP A 83 14.16 -3.51 -6.83
C ASP A 83 13.85 -3.47 -5.31
N LEU A 84 12.71 -2.90 -4.91
CA LEU A 84 12.23 -2.92 -3.52
C LEU A 84 11.79 -4.32 -3.08
N GLY A 85 11.11 -5.07 -3.95
CA GLY A 85 10.69 -6.45 -3.68
C GLY A 85 11.88 -7.39 -3.48
N GLU A 86 12.90 -7.29 -4.32
CA GLU A 86 14.14 -8.05 -4.17
C GLU A 86 14.85 -7.77 -2.84
N GLU A 87 14.89 -6.49 -2.43
CA GLU A 87 15.46 -6.11 -1.14
C GLU A 87 14.61 -6.59 0.04
N ALA A 88 13.28 -6.52 -0.06
CA ALA A 88 12.38 -7.04 0.96
C ALA A 88 12.52 -8.56 1.12
N ALA A 89 12.76 -9.31 0.04
CA ALA A 89 13.03 -10.75 0.09
C ALA A 89 14.30 -11.11 0.86
N LYS A 90 15.27 -10.18 0.98
CA LYS A 90 16.51 -10.34 1.75
C LYS A 90 16.36 -9.83 3.19
N ARG A 91 15.58 -8.75 3.38
CA ARG A 91 15.45 -7.99 4.63
C ARG A 91 14.07 -8.09 5.25
N TYR A 92 13.37 -9.22 5.02
CA TYR A 92 12.00 -9.46 5.49
C TYR A 92 11.84 -9.33 7.02
N HIS A 93 12.91 -9.53 7.78
CA HIS A 93 12.92 -9.41 9.23
C HIS A 93 12.81 -7.96 9.74
N GLU A 94 13.03 -6.96 8.87
CA GLU A 94 12.83 -5.53 9.19
C GLU A 94 11.36 -5.11 9.20
N PHE A 95 10.46 -5.95 8.65
CA PHE A 95 9.05 -5.63 8.50
C PHE A 95 8.24 -6.14 9.69
N SER A 96 7.27 -5.34 10.13
CA SER A 96 6.16 -5.86 10.94
C SER A 96 5.14 -6.60 10.06
N PRO A 97 4.30 -7.48 10.62
CA PRO A 97 3.19 -8.13 9.93
C PRO A 97 2.29 -7.19 9.12
N ALA A 98 1.92 -6.04 9.70
CA ALA A 98 1.09 -5.05 9.01
C ALA A 98 1.84 -4.39 7.83
N GLN A 99 3.12 -4.09 8.01
CA GLN A 99 3.95 -3.54 6.93
C GLN A 99 4.10 -4.55 5.80
N MET A 100 4.39 -5.82 6.11
CA MET A 100 4.53 -6.85 5.08
C MET A 100 3.23 -7.11 4.32
N ALA A 101 2.09 -7.19 5.02
CA ALA A 101 0.78 -7.34 4.37
C ALA A 101 0.50 -6.19 3.39
N SER A 102 0.74 -4.94 3.82
CA SER A 102 0.59 -3.79 2.93
C SER A 102 1.59 -3.83 1.77
N PHE A 103 2.84 -4.22 2.03
CA PHE A 103 3.90 -4.30 1.03
C PHE A 103 3.55 -5.31 -0.06
N VAL A 104 3.22 -6.54 0.32
CA VAL A 104 2.86 -7.63 -0.60
C VAL A 104 1.60 -7.28 -1.39
N SER A 105 0.57 -6.72 -0.73
CA SER A 105 -0.66 -6.26 -1.39
C SER A 105 -0.41 -5.15 -2.42
N SER A 106 0.52 -4.24 -2.14
CA SER A 106 0.88 -3.17 -3.08
C SER A 106 1.77 -3.67 -4.22
N LEU A 107 2.72 -4.55 -3.91
CA LEU A 107 3.59 -5.16 -4.91
C LEU A 107 2.78 -5.98 -5.91
N SER A 108 1.85 -6.82 -5.44
CA SER A 108 0.98 -7.65 -6.31
C SER A 108 0.09 -6.85 -7.26
N ARG A 109 -0.16 -5.56 -6.97
CA ARG A 109 -0.90 -4.65 -7.86
C ARG A 109 -0.04 -3.99 -8.93
N LEU A 110 1.27 -3.98 -8.73
CA LEU A 110 2.25 -3.31 -9.58
C LEU A 110 2.96 -4.29 -10.50
N VAL A 111 3.18 -5.52 -10.05
CA VAL A 111 3.70 -6.62 -10.86
C VAL A 111 2.60 -7.24 -11.71
N ARG A 112 2.96 -7.70 -12.91
CA ARG A 112 2.03 -8.27 -13.91
C ARG A 112 2.59 -9.51 -14.60
N ALA A 113 3.88 -9.79 -14.48
CA ALA A 113 4.53 -10.90 -15.17
C ALA A 113 4.70 -12.13 -14.25
N PRO A 114 4.68 -13.36 -14.79
CA PRO A 114 4.76 -14.59 -13.99
C PRO A 114 6.02 -14.73 -13.13
N ASP A 115 7.16 -14.22 -13.61
CA ASP A 115 8.43 -14.16 -12.87
C ASP A 115 8.36 -13.21 -11.68
N GLU A 116 7.52 -12.18 -11.76
CA GLU A 116 7.29 -11.24 -10.68
C GLU A 116 6.32 -11.81 -9.63
N ASP A 117 5.41 -12.69 -10.02
CA ASP A 117 4.59 -13.47 -9.09
C ASP A 117 5.46 -14.41 -8.23
N GLU A 118 6.54 -14.97 -8.79
CA GLU A 118 7.52 -15.74 -8.02
C GLU A 118 8.20 -14.89 -6.93
N LEU A 119 8.46 -13.61 -7.21
CA LEU A 119 9.01 -12.67 -6.22
C LEU A 119 8.02 -12.43 -5.09
N VAL A 120 6.74 -12.19 -5.40
CA VAL A 120 5.66 -12.03 -4.41
C VAL A 120 5.53 -13.29 -3.54
N ALA A 121 5.54 -14.47 -4.17
CA ALA A 121 5.49 -15.76 -3.48
C ALA A 121 6.69 -15.93 -2.54
N LYS A 122 7.91 -15.68 -3.04
CA LYS A 122 9.14 -15.77 -2.25
C LYS A 122 9.13 -14.88 -1.02
N ILE A 123 8.71 -13.62 -1.14
CA ILE A 123 8.60 -12.69 -0.02
C ILE A 123 7.59 -13.21 1.01
N THR A 124 6.42 -13.66 0.53
CA THR A 124 5.33 -14.17 1.38
C THR A 124 5.77 -15.41 2.14
N THR A 125 6.46 -16.35 1.50
CA THR A 125 7.02 -17.56 2.13
C THR A 125 8.08 -17.21 3.16
N ASN A 126 9.11 -16.43 2.78
CA ASN A 126 10.19 -16.04 3.69
C ASN A 126 9.67 -15.35 4.94
N PHE A 127 8.70 -14.43 4.78
CA PHE A 127 8.11 -13.73 5.91
C PHE A 127 7.20 -14.62 6.76
N SER A 128 6.44 -15.52 6.14
CA SER A 128 5.62 -16.49 6.89
C SER A 128 6.47 -17.42 7.73
N ASP A 129 7.55 -17.96 7.16
CA ASP A 129 8.51 -18.80 7.88
C ASP A 129 9.19 -18.01 9.01
N TYR A 130 9.48 -16.74 8.80
CA TYR A 130 10.04 -15.88 9.83
C TYR A 130 9.06 -15.57 10.97
N ALA A 131 7.81 -15.21 10.64
CA ALA A 131 6.80 -14.80 11.60
C ALA A 131 6.23 -15.98 12.40
N LEU A 132 6.08 -17.15 11.75
CA LEU A 132 5.40 -18.33 12.29
C LEU A 132 6.35 -19.49 12.62
N GLY A 133 7.58 -19.51 12.11
CA GLY A 133 8.42 -20.71 12.06
C GLY A 133 9.16 -21.10 13.34
N GLY A 134 9.21 -22.41 13.59
CA GLY A 134 10.16 -23.12 14.46
C GLY A 134 9.79 -23.26 15.94
N GLY A 135 8.73 -22.61 16.41
CA GLY A 135 8.33 -22.61 17.82
C GLY A 135 7.26 -21.57 18.15
N LEU A 136 7.50 -20.74 19.17
CA LEU A 136 6.64 -19.60 19.49
C LEU A 136 6.70 -18.53 18.38
N PRO A 137 5.56 -17.93 17.99
CA PRO A 137 5.54 -16.84 17.01
C PRO A 137 6.46 -15.68 17.41
N ARG A 138 7.10 -15.05 16.43
CA ARG A 138 8.05 -13.94 16.69
C ARG A 138 7.36 -12.63 17.06
N PHE A 139 6.11 -12.47 16.64
CA PHE A 139 5.34 -11.28 16.89
C PHE A 139 4.23 -11.54 17.91
N PRO A 140 3.74 -10.49 18.59
CA PRO A 140 2.58 -10.60 19.47
C PRO A 140 1.36 -11.20 18.73
N PRO A 141 0.45 -11.89 19.44
CA PRO A 141 -0.70 -12.53 18.81
C PRO A 141 -1.54 -11.60 17.92
N GLU A 142 -1.70 -10.33 18.30
CA GLU A 142 -2.45 -9.34 17.50
C GLU A 142 -1.79 -9.04 16.14
N GLU A 143 -0.46 -8.96 16.09
CA GLU A 143 0.26 -8.73 14.84
C GLU A 143 0.26 -10.00 13.97
N ILE A 144 0.39 -11.18 14.59
CA ILE A 144 0.27 -12.46 13.88
C ILE A 144 -1.12 -12.62 13.27
N ARG A 145 -2.19 -12.21 13.99
CA ARG A 145 -3.55 -12.20 13.43
C ARG A 145 -3.62 -11.39 12.15
N THR A 146 -3.02 -10.20 12.11
CA THR A 146 -2.99 -9.37 10.89
C THR A 146 -2.37 -10.12 9.70
N TRP A 147 -1.23 -10.79 9.91
CA TRP A 147 -0.61 -11.59 8.85
C TRP A 147 -1.47 -12.78 8.42
N THR A 148 -2.00 -13.54 9.37
CA THR A 148 -2.83 -14.72 9.07
C THR A 148 -4.16 -14.36 8.38
N SER A 149 -4.78 -13.23 8.76
CA SER A 149 -5.97 -12.70 8.08
C SER A 149 -5.64 -12.32 6.64
N PHE A 150 -4.53 -11.59 6.42
CA PHE A 150 -4.06 -11.29 5.07
C PHE A 150 -3.85 -12.54 4.23
N LEU A 151 -3.15 -13.56 4.76
CA LEU A 151 -2.94 -14.83 4.05
C LEU A 151 -4.26 -15.53 3.71
N THR A 152 -5.24 -15.49 4.61
CA THR A 152 -6.57 -16.08 4.37
C THR A 152 -7.34 -15.34 3.27
N GLU A 153 -7.25 -14.00 3.26
CA GLU A 153 -7.90 -13.14 2.26
C GLU A 153 -7.33 -13.35 0.86
N VAL A 154 -6.02 -13.53 0.72
CA VAL A 154 -5.40 -13.75 -0.60
C VAL A 154 -5.53 -15.19 -1.11
N THR A 155 -5.70 -16.17 -0.22
CA THR A 155 -5.87 -17.59 -0.60
C THR A 155 -7.32 -17.98 -0.87
N SER A 156 -8.28 -17.22 -0.36
CA SER A 156 -9.71 -17.49 -0.54
C SER A 156 -10.27 -16.68 -1.72
N PRO A 157 -10.68 -17.30 -2.84
CA PRO A 157 -11.33 -16.57 -3.93
C PRO A 157 -12.71 -16.09 -3.47
N SER A 158 -12.78 -14.88 -2.93
CA SER A 158 -14.05 -14.22 -2.63
C SER A 158 -14.66 -13.66 -3.93
N PRO A 159 -15.94 -13.94 -4.25
CA PRO A 159 -16.61 -13.45 -5.47
C PRO A 159 -16.80 -11.92 -5.56
N ASN A 160 -16.29 -11.14 -4.60
CA ASN A 160 -16.66 -9.74 -4.37
C ASN A 160 -15.51 -8.72 -4.48
N GLN A 161 -14.36 -9.05 -5.07
CA GLN A 161 -13.23 -8.12 -5.22
C GLN A 161 -13.44 -7.05 -6.32
N ALA A 162 -14.58 -6.35 -6.33
CA ALA A 162 -14.75 -5.08 -7.00
C ALA A 162 -14.73 -3.87 -6.03
N GLN A 163 -14.82 -4.08 -4.71
CA GLN A 163 -14.90 -2.97 -3.74
C GLN A 163 -14.25 -3.33 -2.40
N ALA A 164 -12.94 -3.16 -2.27
CA ALA A 164 -12.27 -3.09 -0.97
C ALA A 164 -11.01 -2.20 -1.03
N GLN A 165 -11.21 -0.93 -1.42
CA GLN A 165 -10.30 0.14 -1.02
C GLN A 165 -10.79 0.70 0.33
N ALA A 166 -10.31 0.15 1.45
CA ALA A 166 -10.26 0.85 2.72
C ALA A 166 -9.44 0.02 3.72
N ALA A 167 -8.30 0.57 4.15
CA ALA A 167 -7.59 0.06 5.32
C ALA A 167 -8.52 0.09 6.56
N PRO A 168 -8.42 -0.87 7.49
CA PRO A 168 -9.14 -0.80 8.75
C PRO A 168 -8.41 0.18 9.68
N TYR A 169 -8.87 1.43 9.75
CA TYR A 169 -8.55 2.32 10.87
C TYR A 169 -9.82 2.61 11.68
N PRO A 170 -9.72 2.65 13.02
CA PRO A 170 -10.86 2.86 13.90
C PRO A 170 -11.40 4.28 13.73
N SER A 171 -12.68 4.38 13.38
CA SER A 171 -13.40 5.65 13.29
C SER A 171 -13.70 6.20 14.69
N PRO A 172 -13.24 7.41 15.07
CA PRO A 172 -13.62 8.03 16.33
C PRO A 172 -14.74 9.04 16.05
N TYR A 173 -15.95 8.59 15.74
CA TYR A 173 -17.13 9.45 15.79
C TYR A 173 -18.29 8.72 16.45
N GLY A 174 -18.38 8.93 17.76
CA GLY A 174 -19.60 8.72 18.51
C GLY A 174 -20.58 9.88 18.34
N LYS A 175 -21.86 9.53 18.43
CA LYS A 175 -23.02 10.34 18.83
C LYS A 175 -23.43 11.54 17.96
N GLY A 176 -24.65 11.44 17.41
CA GLY A 176 -25.49 12.61 17.15
C GLY A 176 -26.78 12.33 16.38
N GLY A 177 -27.91 12.18 17.11
CA GLY A 177 -29.27 12.65 16.78
C GLY A 177 -29.97 12.26 15.46
N GLY A 178 -31.15 11.62 15.57
CA GLY A 178 -32.12 11.41 14.47
C GLY A 178 -32.75 12.70 13.91
N PRO A 179 -33.84 12.66 13.09
CA PRO A 179 -35.01 11.78 13.23
C PRO A 179 -35.50 11.11 11.90
N PRO A 180 -36.54 10.24 11.96
CA PRO A 180 -36.94 9.36 10.85
C PRO A 180 -38.01 10.02 9.96
N MET A 181 -37.83 9.98 8.64
CA MET A 181 -38.89 10.30 7.66
C MET A 181 -39.58 9.00 7.25
N GLY A 182 -40.80 8.81 7.75
CA GLY A 182 -41.71 7.71 7.44
C GLY A 182 -42.24 7.78 6.01
N GLY A 183 -42.54 6.59 5.48
CA GLY A 183 -42.99 6.37 4.10
C GLY A 183 -44.41 6.86 3.80
N PRO A 184 -44.80 6.86 2.51
CA PRO A 184 -46.07 7.41 2.06
C PRO A 184 -47.25 6.47 2.34
N ALA A 185 -48.33 7.08 2.84
CA ALA A 185 -49.59 6.46 3.19
C ALA A 185 -50.44 6.08 1.95
N TYR A 186 -51.16 4.97 2.09
CA TYR A 186 -52.17 4.42 1.19
C TYR A 186 -53.51 5.17 1.31
N GLY A 187 -54.24 5.29 0.19
CA GLY A 187 -55.70 5.14 0.16
C GLY A 187 -56.54 6.41 -0.04
N GLY A 188 -57.25 6.46 -1.18
CA GLY A 188 -58.37 7.38 -1.38
C GLY A 188 -58.86 7.43 -2.83
N SER A 189 -59.87 6.61 -3.15
CA SER A 189 -60.82 6.78 -4.27
C SER A 189 -62.23 6.59 -3.70
N PRO A 190 -63.32 7.03 -4.36
CA PRO A 190 -63.47 7.93 -5.49
C PRO A 190 -63.93 9.35 -5.12
#